data_AF-A0A4Q8QH80-F1
#
_entry.id   AF-A0A4Q8QH80-F1
#
_cell.length_a   1.000
_cell.length_b   1.000
_cell.length_c   1.000
_cell.angle_alpha   90.00
_cell.angle_beta   90.00
_cell.angle_gamma   90.00
#
_symmetry.space_group_name_H-M   'P 1'
#
loop_
_entity.id
_entity.type
_entity.pdbx_description
1 polymer ?
#
loop_
_entity_poly.entity_id
_entity_poly.type
_entity_poly.pdbx_seq_one_letter_code
_entity_poly.pdbx_strand_id
1 'polypeptide(L)'
;LKGKIEKLKEEIVRLNAINAEMMKSEDKQISLTDPDARSMATSGKDTGIVGYNVQIAVDTRHHLIVAHEVTNVGTDRHQLANMARQARGEMAVEALEVVADRGYYDGEEIRACEEADITVTLPKPMTSGAKAAGRFGKQDF
;
A
#
# COMPACT_ATOMS: atom_id res chain seq x y z
N LEU A 1 7.41 44.74 -11.56
CA LEU A 1 6.04 44.20 -11.71
C LEU A 1 5.87 43.39 -13.01
N LYS A 2 6.13 43.97 -14.20
CA LYS A 2 5.96 43.30 -15.52
C LYS A 2 6.63 41.92 -15.64
N GLY A 3 7.90 41.77 -15.23
CA GLY A 3 8.60 40.48 -15.30
C GLY A 3 8.03 39.37 -14.41
N LYS A 4 7.33 39.70 -13.32
CA LYS A 4 6.62 38.69 -12.49
C LYS A 4 5.36 38.21 -13.19
N ILE A 5 4.68 39.10 -13.92
CA ILE A 5 3.46 38.78 -14.68
C ILE A 5 3.79 37.86 -15.86
N GLU A 6 4.89 38.11 -16.58
CA GLU A 6 5.30 37.22 -17.68
C GLU A 6 5.68 35.83 -17.18
N LYS A 7 6.46 35.71 -16.10
CA LYS A 7 6.75 34.41 -15.47
C LYS A 7 5.49 33.65 -15.05
N LEU A 8 4.47 34.36 -14.55
CA LEU A 8 3.19 33.74 -14.19
C LEU A 8 2.45 33.19 -15.42
N LYS A 9 2.47 33.91 -16.54
CA LYS A 9 1.84 33.43 -17.78
C LYS A 9 2.54 32.19 -18.32
N GLU A 10 3.88 32.18 -18.32
CA GLU A 10 4.68 31.01 -18.70
C GLU A 10 4.35 29.80 -17.82
N GLU A 11 4.24 30.00 -16.51
CA GLU A 11 3.91 28.93 -15.58
C GLU A 11 2.47 28.41 -15.77
N ILE A 12 1.50 29.28 -16.09
CA ILE A 12 0.14 28.86 -16.42
C ILE A 12 0.12 27.95 -17.65
N VAL A 13 0.87 28.31 -18.70
CA VAL A 13 0.97 27.48 -19.92
C VAL A 13 1.57 26.12 -19.58
N ARG A 14 2.65 26.08 -18.80
CA ARG A 14 3.28 24.85 -18.34
C ARG A 14 2.34 23.97 -17.52
N LEU A 15 1.66 24.54 -16.52
CA LEU A 15 0.72 23.81 -15.67
C LEU A 15 -0.47 23.26 -16.44
N ASN A 16 -0.98 23.99 -17.44
CA ASN A 16 -2.06 23.49 -18.30
C ASN A 16 -1.64 22.28 -19.14
N ALA A 17 -0.40 22.26 -19.63
CA ALA A 17 0.15 21.11 -20.35
C ALA A 17 0.27 19.88 -19.45
N ILE A 18 0.84 20.06 -18.25
CA ILE A 18 0.96 19.02 -17.21
C ILE A 18 -0.44 18.50 -16.83
N ASN A 19 -1.42 19.37 -16.63
CA ASN A 19 -2.78 18.97 -16.31
C ASN A 19 -3.43 18.14 -17.42
N ALA A 20 -3.21 18.49 -18.70
CA ALA A 20 -3.72 17.72 -19.82
C ALA A 20 -3.12 16.31 -19.90
N GLU A 21 -1.85 16.15 -19.51
CA GLU A 21 -1.18 14.85 -19.40
C GLU A 21 -1.69 14.06 -18.19
N MET A 22 -1.79 14.69 -17.02
CA MET A 22 -2.34 14.10 -15.80
C MET A 22 -3.75 13.55 -16.03
N MET A 23 -4.60 14.26 -16.77
CA MET A 23 -5.96 13.82 -17.06
C MET A 23 -6.04 12.60 -18.01
N LYS A 24 -4.95 12.25 -18.71
CA LYS A 24 -4.86 11.03 -19.51
C LYS A 24 -4.42 9.81 -18.69
N SER A 25 -3.77 10.02 -17.54
CA SER A 25 -3.40 8.94 -16.64
C SER A 25 -4.64 8.35 -15.95
N GLU A 26 -4.64 7.03 -15.74
CA GLU A 26 -5.77 6.30 -15.16
C GLU A 26 -6.10 6.77 -13.73
N ASP A 27 -5.07 7.01 -12.94
CA ASP A 27 -5.15 7.41 -11.53
C ASP A 27 -5.04 8.92 -11.31
N LYS A 28 -4.99 9.70 -12.40
CA LYS A 28 -4.90 11.17 -12.39
C LYS A 28 -3.68 11.67 -11.64
N GLN A 29 -2.57 10.96 -11.73
CA GLN A 29 -1.30 11.32 -11.14
C GLN A 29 -0.18 11.21 -12.18
N ILE A 30 0.75 12.17 -12.12
CA ILE A 30 1.99 12.11 -12.89
C ILE A 30 3.14 12.56 -12.01
N SER A 31 4.24 11.82 -12.10
CA SER A 31 5.50 12.16 -11.46
C SER A 31 6.45 12.68 -12.53
N LEU A 32 7.09 13.83 -12.26
CA LEU A 32 7.94 14.52 -13.22
C LEU A 32 9.37 13.94 -13.29
N THR A 33 9.71 13.05 -12.35
CA THR A 33 11.05 12.45 -12.23
C THR A 33 11.08 10.96 -12.51
N ASP A 34 9.99 10.26 -12.17
CA ASP A 34 9.84 8.82 -12.37
C ASP A 34 8.36 8.53 -12.69
N PRO A 35 8.01 8.26 -13.97
CA PRO A 35 6.62 8.05 -14.41
C PRO A 35 5.87 6.92 -13.71
N ASP A 36 6.59 5.95 -13.12
CA ASP A 36 5.99 4.76 -12.50
C ASP A 36 5.72 4.95 -11.00
N ALA A 37 6.32 5.95 -10.36
CA ALA A 37 6.13 6.25 -8.94
C ALA A 37 4.76 6.89 -8.66
N ARG A 38 4.19 6.64 -7.46
CA ARG A 38 2.89 7.18 -7.06
C ARG A 38 2.94 7.91 -5.73
N SER A 39 2.06 8.90 -5.57
CA SER A 39 1.92 9.61 -4.30
C SER A 39 1.19 8.74 -3.29
N MET A 40 1.84 8.46 -2.17
CA MET A 40 1.31 7.63 -1.10
C MET A 40 1.05 8.46 0.15
N ALA A 41 -0.12 8.24 0.77
CA ALA A 41 -0.46 8.88 2.04
C ALA A 41 0.45 8.34 3.14
N THR A 42 1.13 9.23 3.86
CA THR A 42 1.86 8.88 5.07
C THR A 42 1.15 9.43 6.29
N SER A 43 1.47 8.91 7.47
CA SER A 43 0.92 9.38 8.75
C SER A 43 1.41 10.79 9.16
N GLY A 44 2.31 11.41 8.40
CA GLY A 44 2.78 12.79 8.60
C GLY A 44 1.83 13.83 8.02
N LYS A 45 1.68 14.97 8.70
CA LYS A 45 0.96 16.13 8.13
C LYS A 45 1.66 16.59 6.84
N ASP A 46 0.90 16.65 5.75
CA ASP A 46 1.24 17.29 4.48
C ASP A 46 2.45 16.73 3.71
N THR A 47 2.91 15.51 4.00
CA THR A 47 3.99 14.87 3.25
C THR A 47 3.54 13.54 2.64
N GLY A 48 2.83 13.61 1.52
CA GLY A 48 2.74 12.45 0.63
C GLY A 48 4.15 12.09 0.16
N ILE A 49 4.54 10.83 0.26
CA ILE A 49 5.80 10.36 -0.33
C ILE A 49 5.49 9.88 -1.75
N VAL A 50 6.23 10.39 -2.73
CA VAL A 50 6.18 9.86 -4.10
C VAL A 50 7.18 8.71 -4.18
N GLY A 51 6.69 7.50 -4.43
CA GLY A 51 7.52 6.32 -4.46
C GLY A 51 6.73 5.04 -4.70
N TYR A 52 7.26 3.94 -4.17
CA TYR A 52 6.69 2.60 -4.26
C TYR A 52 6.52 2.03 -2.85
N ASN A 53 5.53 1.16 -2.69
CA ASN A 53 5.36 0.36 -1.49
C ASN A 53 6.01 -1.00 -1.74
N VAL A 54 6.89 -1.43 -0.83
CA VAL A 54 7.61 -2.70 -0.96
C VAL A 54 7.17 -3.64 0.15
N GLN A 55 6.70 -4.80 -0.26
CA GLN A 55 6.26 -5.88 0.61
C GLN A 55 7.39 -6.91 0.70
N ILE A 56 7.71 -7.38 1.91
CA ILE A 56 8.87 -8.27 2.13
C ILE A 56 8.48 -9.39 3.09
N ALA A 57 8.79 -10.63 2.72
CA ALA A 57 8.71 -11.79 3.60
C ALA A 57 10.13 -12.21 4.02
N VAL A 58 10.33 -12.50 5.30
CA VAL A 58 11.62 -12.83 5.89
C VAL A 58 11.52 -14.14 6.66
N ASP A 59 12.45 -15.06 6.44
CA ASP A 59 12.60 -16.26 7.24
C ASP A 59 12.99 -15.91 8.69
N THR A 60 12.26 -16.44 9.65
CA THR A 60 12.43 -16.10 11.07
C THR A 60 13.65 -16.78 11.69
N ARG A 61 14.15 -17.86 11.09
CA ARG A 61 15.28 -18.63 11.62
C ARG A 61 16.64 -18.07 11.21
N HIS A 62 16.80 -17.70 9.94
CA HIS A 62 18.07 -17.26 9.35
C HIS A 62 18.05 -15.78 8.93
N HIS A 63 16.91 -15.10 9.06
CA HIS A 63 16.74 -13.68 8.72
C HIS A 63 17.03 -13.37 7.24
N LEU A 64 16.74 -14.33 6.36
CA LEU A 64 16.86 -14.17 4.92
C LEU A 64 15.55 -13.64 4.34
N ILE A 65 15.65 -12.70 3.40
CA ILE A 65 14.50 -12.27 2.60
C ILE A 65 14.17 -13.42 1.65
N VAL A 66 12.95 -13.97 1.78
CA VAL A 66 12.49 -15.11 0.98
C VAL A 66 11.63 -14.70 -0.20
N ALA A 67 10.89 -13.59 -0.08
CA ALA A 67 10.09 -13.03 -1.17
C ALA A 67 9.97 -11.51 -0.98
N HIS A 68 9.81 -10.79 -2.10
CA HIS A 68 9.54 -9.37 -2.09
C HIS A 68 8.66 -8.97 -3.28
N GLU A 69 7.83 -7.94 -3.10
CA GLU A 69 7.03 -7.37 -4.18
C GLU A 69 7.01 -5.84 -4.10
N VAL A 70 7.12 -5.18 -5.25
CA VAL A 70 7.04 -3.73 -5.38
C VAL A 70 5.67 -3.38 -5.98
N THR A 71 4.90 -2.55 -5.28
CA THR A 71 3.55 -2.17 -5.67
C THR A 71 3.33 -0.66 -5.55
N ASN A 72 2.43 -0.15 -6.38
CA ASN A 72 1.93 1.22 -6.32
C ASN A 72 0.72 1.37 -5.39
N VAL A 73 0.29 0.29 -4.74
CA VAL A 73 -0.76 0.30 -3.72
C VAL A 73 -0.18 0.73 -2.38
N GLY A 74 -0.55 1.93 -1.93
CA GLY A 74 -0.02 2.50 -0.68
C GLY A 74 -0.53 1.86 0.62
N THR A 75 -1.24 0.74 0.57
CA THR A 75 -1.77 0.05 1.74
C THR A 75 -1.43 -1.44 1.71
N ASP A 76 -1.13 -1.99 2.89
CA ASP A 76 -0.77 -3.40 3.05
C ASP A 76 -2.00 -4.31 3.24
N ARG A 77 -3.20 -3.72 3.33
CA ARG A 77 -4.46 -4.40 3.69
C ARG A 77 -4.85 -5.56 2.76
N HIS A 78 -4.24 -5.68 1.59
CA HIS A 78 -4.51 -6.73 0.59
C HIS A 78 -3.23 -7.41 0.08
N GLN A 79 -2.16 -7.39 0.88
CA GLN A 79 -0.85 -7.91 0.47
C GLN A 79 -0.45 -9.20 1.21
N LEU A 80 -1.27 -9.68 2.15
CA LEU A 80 -0.94 -10.80 3.03
C LEU A 80 -0.86 -12.13 2.27
N ALA A 81 -1.95 -12.53 1.62
CA ALA A 81 -2.05 -13.84 1.00
C ALA A 81 -1.13 -13.95 -0.22
N ASN A 82 -0.94 -12.86 -0.94
CA ASN A 82 0.00 -12.78 -2.04
C ASN A 82 1.44 -13.05 -1.57
N MET A 83 1.94 -12.26 -0.60
CA MET A 83 3.29 -12.41 -0.08
C MET A 83 3.53 -13.77 0.59
N ALA A 84 2.54 -14.26 1.35
CA ALA A 84 2.66 -15.54 2.03
C ALA A 84 2.76 -16.73 1.04
N ARG A 85 2.02 -16.69 -0.06
CA ARG A 85 2.12 -17.73 -1.12
C ARG A 85 3.45 -17.69 -1.84
N GLN A 86 3.96 -16.50 -2.15
CA GLN A 86 5.29 -16.35 -2.73
C GLN A 86 6.36 -16.92 -1.79
N ALA A 87 6.34 -16.51 -0.52
CA ALA A 87 7.27 -17.04 0.49
C ALA A 87 7.20 -18.57 0.61
N ARG A 88 5.99 -19.15 0.65
CA ARG A 88 5.80 -20.61 0.69
C ARG A 88 6.40 -21.30 -0.54
N GLY A 89 6.19 -20.73 -1.73
CA GLY A 89 6.74 -21.22 -2.99
C GLY A 89 8.27 -21.18 -3.01
N GLU A 90 8.87 -20.06 -2.64
CA GLU A 90 10.33 -19.87 -2.61
C GLU A 90 11.01 -20.75 -1.54
N MET A 91 10.36 -20.95 -0.40
CA MET A 91 10.84 -21.86 0.65
C MET A 91 10.60 -23.35 0.31
N ALA A 92 9.82 -23.66 -0.73
CA ALA A 92 9.44 -25.00 -1.15
C ALA A 92 8.87 -25.88 -0.02
N VAL A 93 7.99 -25.29 0.82
CA VAL A 93 7.33 -25.98 1.93
C VAL A 93 5.84 -26.19 1.66
N GLU A 94 5.27 -27.28 2.20
CA GLU A 94 3.84 -27.57 2.05
C GLU A 94 2.97 -26.68 2.95
N ALA A 95 3.43 -26.40 4.16
CA ALA A 95 2.77 -25.53 5.14
C ALA A 95 3.70 -24.42 5.61
N LEU A 96 3.14 -23.25 5.91
CA LEU A 96 3.88 -22.08 6.36
C LEU A 96 3.16 -21.40 7.52
N GLU A 97 3.91 -21.00 8.55
CA GLU A 97 3.43 -20.11 9.61
C GLU A 97 3.92 -18.69 9.33
N VAL A 98 2.98 -17.74 9.28
CA VAL A 98 3.25 -16.34 8.96
C VAL A 98 2.90 -15.47 10.15
N VAL A 99 3.82 -14.57 10.53
CA VAL A 99 3.54 -13.48 11.45
C VAL A 99 3.53 -12.19 10.65
N ALA A 100 2.44 -11.42 10.74
CA ALA A 100 2.28 -10.15 10.05
C ALA A 100 1.82 -9.06 11.03
N ASP A 101 2.04 -7.80 10.66
CA ASP A 101 1.55 -6.67 11.45
C ASP A 101 0.04 -6.43 11.26
N ARG A 102 -0.51 -5.44 11.96
CA ARG A 102 -1.94 -5.11 11.90
C ARG A 102 -2.39 -4.53 10.55
N GLY A 103 -1.48 -3.97 9.75
CA GLY A 103 -1.75 -3.34 8.46
C GLY A 103 -2.24 -4.36 7.43
N TYR A 104 -1.75 -5.59 7.53
CA TYR A 104 -2.15 -6.75 6.73
C TYR A 104 -3.49 -7.38 7.14
N TYR A 105 -4.19 -6.83 8.15
CA TYR A 105 -5.45 -7.44 8.61
C TYR A 105 -6.58 -7.25 7.60
N ASP A 106 -6.92 -8.35 6.93
CA ASP A 106 -8.13 -8.51 6.14
C ASP A 106 -8.66 -9.94 6.25
N GLY A 107 -9.97 -10.09 6.46
CA GLY A 107 -10.59 -11.41 6.67
C GLY A 107 -10.57 -12.28 5.42
N GLU A 108 -10.70 -11.68 4.24
CA GLU A 108 -10.64 -12.41 2.97
C GLU A 108 -9.22 -12.92 2.71
N GLU A 109 -8.21 -12.10 2.97
CA GLU A 109 -6.80 -12.48 2.87
C GLU A 109 -6.42 -13.59 3.85
N ILE A 110 -6.86 -13.50 5.12
CA ILE A 110 -6.61 -14.53 6.14
C ILE A 110 -7.23 -15.86 5.70
N ARG A 111 -8.48 -15.86 5.24
CA ARG A 111 -9.14 -17.06 4.72
C ARG A 111 -8.38 -17.62 3.52
N ALA A 112 -7.92 -16.76 2.61
CA ALA A 112 -7.19 -17.18 1.42
C ALA A 112 -5.80 -17.77 1.75
N CYS A 113 -5.21 -17.41 2.90
CA CYS A 113 -4.02 -18.07 3.46
C CYS A 113 -4.37 -19.46 4.02
N GLU A 114 -5.43 -19.56 4.81
CA GLU A 114 -5.89 -20.83 5.39
C GLU A 114 -6.20 -21.87 4.32
N GLU A 115 -6.91 -21.48 3.24
CA GLU A 115 -7.19 -22.34 2.07
C GLU A 115 -5.94 -22.77 1.30
N ALA A 116 -4.80 -22.15 1.61
CA ALA A 116 -3.51 -22.44 1.00
C ALA A 116 -2.52 -23.05 2.00
N ASP A 117 -3.01 -23.66 3.10
CA ASP A 117 -2.20 -24.29 4.14
C ASP A 117 -1.18 -23.34 4.81
N ILE A 118 -1.54 -22.05 4.90
CA ILE A 118 -0.76 -21.01 5.57
C ILE A 118 -1.49 -20.56 6.84
N THR A 119 -0.87 -20.78 7.99
CA THR A 119 -1.37 -20.32 9.28
C THR A 119 -0.86 -18.92 9.57
N VAL A 120 -1.76 -17.96 9.82
CA VAL A 120 -1.37 -16.55 10.04
C VAL A 120 -1.64 -16.09 11.47
N THR A 121 -0.64 -15.46 12.08
CA THR A 121 -0.74 -14.75 13.35
C THR A 121 -0.56 -13.25 13.11
N LEU A 122 -1.57 -12.44 13.43
CA LEU A 122 -1.48 -10.98 13.37
C LEU A 122 -2.40 -10.29 14.39
N PRO A 123 -2.09 -9.05 14.81
CA PRO A 123 -2.95 -8.30 15.72
C PRO A 123 -4.28 -7.93 15.05
N LYS A 124 -5.39 -8.23 15.71
CA LYS A 124 -6.72 -7.80 15.26
C LYS A 124 -6.91 -6.30 15.51
N PRO A 125 -7.14 -5.48 14.46
CA PRO A 125 -7.40 -4.06 14.65
C PRO A 125 -8.75 -3.86 15.33
N MET A 126 -8.77 -2.95 16.31
CA MET A 126 -9.98 -2.56 17.03
C MET A 126 -10.73 -1.42 16.33
N THR A 127 -10.74 -1.41 15.00
CA THR A 127 -11.43 -0.41 14.17
C THR A 127 -12.73 -1.02 13.65
N SER A 128 -13.88 -0.61 14.20
CA SER A 128 -15.16 -0.99 13.60
C SER A 128 -15.65 0.12 12.67
N GLY A 129 -15.89 -0.23 11.41
CA GLY A 129 -16.68 0.64 10.51
C GLY A 129 -18.08 0.92 11.09
N ALA A 130 -18.57 0.04 11.96
CA ALA A 130 -19.77 0.25 12.76
C ALA A 130 -19.68 1.51 13.64
N LYS A 131 -18.58 1.74 14.37
CA LYS A 131 -18.40 2.96 15.18
C LYS A 131 -18.32 4.21 14.29
N ALA A 132 -17.65 4.12 13.15
CA ALA A 132 -17.63 5.21 12.16
C ALA A 132 -19.05 5.51 11.60
N ALA A 133 -19.92 4.51 11.53
CA ALA A 133 -21.33 4.63 11.16
C ALA A 133 -22.28 4.89 12.36
N GLY A 134 -21.76 5.24 13.55
CA GLY A 134 -22.54 5.52 14.75
C GLY A 134 -23.20 4.32 15.43
N ARG A 135 -22.80 3.10 15.08
CA ARG A 135 -23.30 1.83 15.65
C ARG A 135 -22.32 1.27 16.68
N PHE A 136 -22.83 0.44 17.60
CA PHE A 136 -22.01 -0.24 18.60
C PHE A 136 -20.95 -1.13 17.94
N GLY A 137 -19.72 -1.05 18.46
CA GLY A 137 -18.62 -1.94 18.12
C GLY A 137 -18.58 -3.15 19.05
N LYS A 138 -17.76 -4.14 18.69
CA LYS A 138 -17.56 -5.38 19.45
C LYS A 138 -17.01 -5.20 20.87
N GLN A 139 -16.64 -3.98 21.25
CA GLN A 139 -16.13 -3.61 22.58
C GLN A 139 -17.24 -3.14 23.52
N ASP A 140 -18.40 -2.81 22.95
CA ASP A 140 -19.52 -2.25 23.68
C ASP A 140 -20.44 -3.38 24.24
N PHE A 141 -20.01 -4.64 24.11
CA PHE A 141 -20.61 -5.89 24.61
C PHE A 141 -19.51 -6.85 25.03
#